data_AF-A0A6P2D9P1-F1
#
_entry.id   AF-A0A6P2D9P1-F1
#
_cell.length_a   1.000
_cell.length_b   1.000
_cell.length_c   1.000
_cell.angle_alpha   90.00
_cell.angle_beta   90.00
_cell.angle_gamma   90.00
#
_symmetry.space_group_name_H-M   'P 1'
#
loop_
_entity.id
_entity.type
_entity.pdbx_description
1 polymer ?
#
loop_
_entity_poly.entity_id
_entity_poly.type
_entity_poly.pdbx_seq_one_letter_code
_entity_poly.pdbx_strand_id
1 'polypeptide(L)' 'MTPDPPSDTPTGILRCATCGKIVECSLAELHQYIKGGWPVCCSEVMTAVASKKTKLDPDTGKV' A
#
# COMPACT_ATOMS: atom_id res chain seq x y z
N MET A 1 4.67 -32.11 0.55
CA MET A 1 4.17 -30.90 -0.13
C MET A 1 3.93 -29.88 0.97
N THR A 2 4.87 -28.98 1.20
CA THR A 2 4.68 -27.88 2.16
C THR A 2 3.69 -26.91 1.52
N PRO A 3 2.58 -26.54 2.17
CA PRO A 3 1.70 -25.52 1.61
C PRO A 3 2.53 -24.24 1.44
N ASP A 4 2.53 -23.70 0.23
CA ASP A 4 2.91 -22.31 0.01
C ASP A 4 2.16 -21.45 1.04
N PRO A 5 2.85 -20.58 1.80
CA PRO A 5 2.14 -19.68 2.69
C PRO A 5 1.20 -18.85 1.81
N PRO A 6 -0.06 -18.63 2.22
CA PRO A 6 -0.95 -17.77 1.46
C PRO A 6 -0.21 -16.46 1.25
N SER A 7 0.13 -16.15 0.00
CA SER A 7 0.75 -14.90 -0.40
C SER A 7 -0.26 -13.75 -0.28
N ASP A 8 -0.92 -13.62 0.87
CA ASP A 8 -1.53 -12.38 1.35
C ASP A 8 -0.44 -11.63 2.12
N THR A 9 0.70 -11.39 1.46
CA THR A 9 1.69 -10.48 2.02
C THR A 9 1.05 -9.10 1.94
N PRO A 10 0.82 -8.42 3.07
CA PRO A 10 0.20 -7.10 3.02
C PRO A 10 1.10 -6.17 2.21
N THR A 11 0.54 -5.61 1.13
CA THR A 11 1.20 -4.61 0.30
C THR A 11 0.67 -3.23 0.66
N GLY A 12 1.59 -2.28 0.82
CA GLY A 12 1.29 -0.86 0.97
C GLY A 12 1.37 -0.18 -0.39
N ILE A 13 0.56 0.85 -0.58
CA ILE A 13 0.61 1.68 -1.78
C ILE A 13 1.24 3.02 -1.41
N LEU A 14 2.18 3.49 -2.23
CA LEU A 14 2.85 4.78 -2.08
C LEU A 14 2.49 5.66 -3.27
N ARG A 15 2.12 6.91 -3.01
CA ARG A 15 1.70 7.87 -4.04
C ARG A 15 2.57 9.12 -4.02
N CYS A 16 3.07 9.53 -5.18
CA CYS A 16 3.70 10.83 -5.36
C CYS A 16 2.63 11.92 -5.41
N ALA A 17 2.77 12.97 -4.59
CA ALA A 17 1.84 14.09 -4.58
C ALA A 17 1.94 14.94 -5.86
N THR A 18 3.13 15.02 -6.47
CA THR A 18 3.43 15.90 -7.61
C THR A 18 2.93 15.32 -8.94
N CYS A 19 3.36 14.12 -9.30
CA CYS A 19 2.99 13.49 -10.58
C CYS A 19 1.87 12.46 -10.46
N GLY A 20 1.44 12.11 -9.24
CA GLY A 20 0.42 11.11 -9.00
C GLY A 20 0.87 9.65 -9.20
N LYS A 21 2.16 9.40 -9.46
CA LYS A 21 2.71 8.05 -9.64
C LYS A 21 2.40 7.18 -8.42
N ILE A 22 1.99 5.95 -8.68
CA ILE A 22 1.67 4.95 -7.66
C ILE A 22 2.72 3.84 -7.72
N VAL A 23 3.22 3.44 -6.55
CA VAL A 23 4.14 2.32 -6.39
C VAL A 23 3.58 1.39 -5.33
N GLU A 24 3.51 0.10 -5.67
CA GLU A 24 3.17 -0.95 -4.71
C GLU A 24 4.46 -1.44 -4.06
N CYS A 25 4.48 -1.44 -2.72
CA CYS A 25 5.60 -1.91 -1.92
C CYS A 25 5.11 -2.94 -0.90
N SER A 26 5.98 -3.85 -0.50
CA SER A 26 5.67 -4.77 0.60
C SER A 26 5.58 -4.02 1.93
N LEU A 27 4.81 -4.51 2.91
CA LEU A 27 4.77 -3.89 4.25
C LEU A 27 6.16 -3.78 4.90
N ALA A 28 7.05 -4.74 4.62
CA ALA A 28 8.44 -4.72 5.08
C ALA A 28 9.23 -3.54 4.50
N GLU A 29 8.99 -3.19 3.23
CA GLU A 29 9.57 -2.00 2.59
C GLU A 29 8.91 -0.72 3.14
N LEU A 30 7.61 -0.75 3.40
CA LEU A 30 6.88 0.36 4.01
C LEU A 30 7.39 0.69 5.43
N HIS A 31 7.78 -0.30 6.22
CA HIS A 31 8.41 -0.06 7.52
C HIS A 31 9.80 0.58 7.37
N GLN A 32 10.55 0.27 6.31
CA GLN A 32 11.81 0.94 5.99
C GLN A 32 11.58 2.37 5.48
N TYR A 33 10.47 2.61 4.76
CA TYR A 33 10.03 3.95 4.34
C TYR A 33 10.00 4.94 5.51
N ILE A 34 9.43 4.55 6.65
CA ILE A 34 9.28 5.42 7.84
C ILE A 34 10.65 5.93 8.34
N LYS A 35 11.72 5.14 8.15
CA LYS A 35 13.07 5.50 8.58
C LYS A 35 13.90 6.19 7.51
N GLY A 36 13.69 5.85 6.23
CA GLY A 36 14.61 6.20 5.15
C GLY A 36 14.13 7.27 4.18
N GLY A 37 12.84 7.63 4.17
CA GLY A 37 12.32 8.63 3.21
C GLY A 37 12.38 8.17 1.76
N TRP A 38 12.30 6.86 1.50
CA TRP A 38 12.27 6.25 0.17
C TRP A 38 10.95 5.47 0.01
N PRO A 39 10.31 5.44 -1.19
CA PRO A 39 10.74 5.96 -2.49
C PRO A 39 10.52 7.47 -2.66
N VAL A 40 11.42 8.10 -3.42
CA VAL A 40 11.37 9.52 -3.80
C VAL A 40 10.91 9.63 -5.25
N CYS A 41 9.97 10.52 -5.51
CA CYS A 41 9.48 10.83 -6.85
C CYS A 41 9.29 12.34 -6.97
N CYS A 42 9.68 12.92 -8.11
CA CYS A 42 9.62 14.37 -8.31
C CYS A 42 10.34 15.19 -7.22
N SER A 43 11.44 14.65 -6.67
CA SER A 43 12.21 15.23 -5.57
C SER A 43 11.50 15.30 -4.21
N GLU A 44 10.35 14.62 -4.06
CA GLU A 44 9.63 14.48 -2.79
C GLU A 44 9.44 13.02 -2.40
N VAL A 45 9.45 12.75 -1.09
CA VAL A 45 9.16 11.42 -0.55
C VAL A 45 7.70 11.07 -0.85
N MET A 46 7.48 9.92 -1.47
CA MET A 46 6.12 9.44 -1.75
C MET A 46 5.37 9.16 -0.44
N THR A 47 4.07 9.46 -0.41
CA THR A 47 3.24 9.29 0.79
C THR A 47 2.54 7.94 0.78
N ALA A 48 2.60 7.23 1.90
CA ALA A 48 1.88 5.98 2.08
C ALA A 48 0.37 6.26 2.05
N VAL A 49 -0.35 5.66 1.10
CA VAL A 49 -1.80 5.67 1.09
C VAL A 49 -2.28 4.38 1.73
N ALA A 50 -3.10 4.51 2.77
CA ALA A 50 -3.67 3.35 3.44
C ALA A 50 -4.51 2.57 2.42
N SER A 51 -4.05 1.39 2.01
CA SER A 51 -4.87 0.41 1.33
C SER A 51 -5.97 0.03 2.29
N LYS A 52 -7.13 0.70 2.23
CA LYS A 52 -8.32 0.19 2.89
C LYS A 52 -8.54 -1.18 2.26
N LYS A 53 -8.25 -2.24 3.02
CA LYS A 53 -8.82 -3.58 2.81
C LYS A 53 -10.31 -3.37 3.02
N THR A 54 -10.96 -2.78 2.02
CA THR A 54 -12.40 -2.68 1.93
C THR A 54 -12.78 -4.12 1.74
N LYS A 55 -13.04 -4.79 2.87
CA LYS A 55 -14.10 -5.77 2.88
C LYS A 55 -15.28 -4.99 2.30
N LEU A 56 -15.48 -5.20 1.01
CA LEU A 56 -16.71 -4.84 0.36
C LEU A 56 -17.72 -5.67 1.15
N ASP A 57 -18.36 -5.05 2.13
CA ASP A 57 -19.61 -5.54 2.69
C ASP A 57 -20.70 -5.07 1.71
N PRO A 58 -21.19 -5.91 0.76
CA PRO A 58 -22.42 -5.60 0.07
C PRO A 58 -23.58 -6.04 0.96
N ASP A 59 -23.97 -5.24 1.94
CA ASP A 59 -25.24 -5.45 2.62
C ASP A 59 -26.10 -4.18 2.66
N THR A 60 -26.69 -3.93 1.49
CA THR A 60 -28.10 -3.60 1.29
C THR A 60 -28.79 -2.76 2.38
N GLY A 61 -28.51 -1.46 2.41
CA GLY A 61 -29.46 -0.46 2.90
C GLY A 61 -30.42 -0.05 1.80
N LYS A 62 -31.60 -0.68 1.72
CA LYS A 62 -32.75 -0.10 0.99
C LYS A 62 -33.91 0.05 1.97
N VAL A 63 -34.28 1.31 2.16
CA VAL A 63 -35.40 1.85 2.94
C VAL A 63 -36.75 1.33 2.48
#